data_AF-A0AAV3XI42-F1
#
_entry.id   AF-A0AAV3XI42-F1
#
_cell.length_a   1.000
_cell.length_b   1.000
_cell.length_c   1.000
_cell.angle_alpha   90.00
_cell.angle_beta   90.00
_cell.angle_gamma   90.00
#
_symmetry.space_group_name_H-M   'P 1'
#
loop_
_entity.id
_entity.type
_entity.pdbx_description
1 polymer ?
#
loop_
_entity_poly.entity_id
_entity_poly.type
_entity_poly.pdbx_seq_one_letter_code
_entity_poly.pdbx_strand_id
1 'polypeptide(L)'
;MIISEINPLTLPSLPLAGRRQLPDCSAIYFVMHGDRVLYIGKTINLVQRWATHHRWWQLKEMEGDIRIAWLECSDIDVLLKVEAALIKQFQPELNMKRNRRLKPPTSRFVFALPKEVQKPLEKWAQEEYRSTPNLIATILINAIREHEQKQSPPPEGKGD
;
A
#
# COMPACT_ATOMS: atom_id res chain seq x y z
N MET A 1 2.24 17.72 17.48
CA MET A 1 1.51 16.44 17.54
C MET A 1 2.16 15.59 18.62
N ILE A 2 1.41 15.23 19.67
CA ILE A 2 1.91 14.36 20.75
C ILE A 2 1.63 12.92 20.32
N ILE A 3 2.68 12.17 20.00
CA ILE A 3 2.56 10.84 19.39
C ILE A 3 1.84 9.84 20.32
N SER A 4 1.97 10.03 21.64
CA SER A 4 1.37 9.17 22.66
C SER A 4 -0.16 9.23 22.73
N GLU A 5 -0.81 10.20 22.08
CA GLU A 5 -2.27 10.36 22.07
C GLU A 5 -2.94 9.74 20.84
N ILE A 6 -2.16 9.25 19.87
CA ILE A 6 -2.72 8.66 18.64
C ILE A 6 -3.39 7.33 18.97
N ASN A 7 -4.70 7.26 18.79
CA ASN A 7 -5.49 6.02 18.88
C ASN A 7 -5.91 5.54 17.48
N PRO A 8 -5.33 4.45 16.95
CA PRO A 8 -5.68 3.93 15.63
C PRO A 8 -7.15 3.52 15.46
N LEU A 9 -7.83 3.16 16.55
CA LEU A 9 -9.24 2.72 16.53
C LEU A 9 -10.22 3.85 16.19
N THR A 10 -9.82 5.11 16.40
CA THR A 10 -10.65 6.29 16.14
C THR A 10 -10.31 6.99 14.84
N LEU A 11 -9.28 6.52 14.13
CA LEU A 11 -8.86 7.10 12.86
C LEU A 11 -9.81 6.69 11.72
N PRO A 12 -9.89 7.49 10.64
CA PRO A 12 -10.51 7.05 9.40
C PRO A 12 -9.94 5.69 8.98
N SER A 13 -10.82 4.75 8.64
CA SER A 13 -10.41 3.39 8.30
C SER A 13 -11.35 2.72 7.31
N LEU A 14 -10.80 1.80 6.53
CA LEU A 14 -11.55 0.95 5.60
C LEU A 14 -11.17 -0.52 5.79
N PRO A 15 -12.09 -1.47 5.54
CA PRO A 15 -11.73 -2.88 5.42
C PRO A 15 -10.64 -3.07 4.36
N LEU A 16 -9.80 -4.08 4.52
CA LEU A 16 -8.71 -4.40 3.58
C LEU A 16 -9.19 -4.55 2.13
N ALA A 17 -10.40 -5.09 1.94
CA ALA A 17 -11.05 -5.21 0.62
C ALA A 17 -11.35 -3.85 -0.03
N GLY A 18 -11.61 -2.82 0.78
CA GLY A 18 -11.89 -1.45 0.38
C GLY A 18 -10.65 -0.61 0.05
N ARG A 19 -9.44 -1.17 0.07
CA ARG A 19 -8.17 -0.43 -0.13
C ARG A 19 -8.09 0.47 -1.37
N ARG A 20 -8.93 0.24 -2.39
CA ARG A 20 -9.00 1.06 -3.61
C ARG A 20 -9.65 2.43 -3.37
N GLN A 21 -10.37 2.59 -2.27
CA GLN A 21 -11.06 3.82 -1.88
C GLN A 21 -10.23 4.66 -0.88
N LEU A 22 -8.99 4.25 -0.61
CA LEU A 22 -8.10 5.05 0.22
C LEU A 22 -7.85 6.43 -0.41
N PRO A 23 -7.61 7.47 0.40
CA PRO A 23 -7.32 8.80 -0.11
C PRO A 23 -5.95 8.88 -0.78
N ASP A 24 -5.84 9.85 -1.69
CA ASP A 24 -4.57 10.32 -2.23
C ASP A 24 -3.95 11.34 -1.27
N CYS A 25 -3.35 10.85 -0.18
CA CYS A 25 -2.67 11.70 0.79
C CYS A 25 -1.43 11.05 1.38
N SER A 26 -0.56 11.89 1.93
CA SER A 26 0.56 11.48 2.78
C SER A 26 0.05 11.07 4.14
N ALA A 27 0.46 9.88 4.59
CA ALA A 27 -0.09 9.30 5.81
C ALA A 27 0.85 8.33 6.51
N ILE A 28 0.64 8.20 7.81
CA ILE A 28 0.98 6.99 8.54
C ILE A 28 -0.25 6.09 8.54
N TYR A 29 -0.08 4.84 8.11
CA TYR A 29 -1.18 3.87 8.07
C TYR A 29 -0.93 2.71 9.03
N PHE A 30 -2.02 2.22 9.60
CA PHE A 30 -2.08 1.12 10.56
C PHE A 30 -2.88 0.00 9.91
N VAL A 31 -2.29 -1.19 9.83
CA VAL A 31 -3.03 -2.42 9.52
C VAL A 31 -3.43 -3.04 10.82
N MET A 32 -4.72 -3.26 10.99
CA MET A 32 -5.32 -3.70 12.22
C MET A 32 -6.09 -5.00 12.03
N HIS A 33 -6.14 -5.81 13.08
CA HIS A 33 -7.01 -6.98 13.18
C HIS A 33 -7.78 -6.90 14.49
N GLY A 34 -9.07 -6.58 14.41
CA GLY A 34 -9.83 -6.12 15.57
C GLY A 34 -9.19 -4.87 16.19
N ASP A 35 -8.85 -4.92 17.48
CA ASP A 35 -8.21 -3.85 18.23
C ASP A 35 -6.66 -3.83 18.14
N ARG A 36 -6.07 -4.85 17.52
CA ARG A 36 -4.62 -5.05 17.48
C ARG A 36 -3.99 -4.40 16.27
N VAL A 37 -2.92 -3.64 16.48
CA VAL A 37 -2.08 -3.10 15.39
C VAL A 37 -1.08 -4.17 14.94
N LEU A 38 -1.26 -4.67 13.72
CA LEU A 38 -0.38 -5.69 13.13
C LEU A 38 0.82 -5.09 12.40
N TYR A 39 0.61 -3.97 11.71
CA TYR A 39 1.63 -3.30 10.91
C TYR A 39 1.43 -1.79 10.91
N ILE A 40 2.53 -1.04 10.93
CA ILE A 40 2.55 0.40 10.73
C ILE A 40 3.47 0.71 9.56
N GLY A 41 3.02 1.57 8.65
CA GLY A 41 3.85 2.06 7.56
C GLY A 41 3.62 3.54 7.31
N LYS A 42 4.58 4.17 6.62
CA LYS A 42 4.40 5.52 6.06
C LYS A 42 4.29 5.51 4.53
N THR A 43 3.69 6.57 4.00
CA THR A 43 3.65 6.85 2.57
C THR A 43 3.35 8.32 2.32
N ILE A 44 3.76 8.85 1.16
CA ILE A 44 3.29 10.16 0.70
C ILE A 44 2.00 10.07 -0.13
N ASN A 45 1.62 8.86 -0.53
CA ASN A 45 0.38 8.60 -1.27
C ASN A 45 -0.20 7.25 -0.84
N LEU A 46 -1.31 7.29 -0.11
CA LEU A 46 -1.86 6.12 0.57
C LEU A 46 -2.51 5.12 -0.38
N VAL A 47 -3.40 5.56 -1.27
CA VAL A 47 -4.04 4.69 -2.26
C VAL A 47 -3.01 4.00 -3.16
N GLN A 48 -2.01 4.77 -3.59
CA GLN A 48 -0.91 4.29 -4.41
C GLN A 48 -0.05 3.25 -3.70
N ARG A 49 0.31 3.49 -2.43
CA ARG A 49 1.08 2.55 -1.61
C ARG A 49 0.37 1.20 -1.50
N TRP A 50 -0.95 1.24 -1.39
CA TRP A 50 -1.77 0.05 -1.27
C TRP A 50 -1.99 -0.69 -2.59
N ALA A 51 -1.77 -0.07 -3.75
CA ALA A 51 -1.91 -0.74 -5.06
C ALA A 51 -0.92 -1.90 -5.25
N THR A 52 0.30 -1.74 -4.76
CA THR A 52 1.43 -2.68 -4.90
C THR A 52 1.97 -3.19 -3.56
N HIS A 53 1.20 -3.05 -2.47
CA HIS A 53 1.66 -3.35 -1.12
C HIS A 53 2.21 -4.78 -0.99
N HIS A 54 3.49 -4.90 -0.64
CA HIS A 54 4.22 -6.17 -0.65
C HIS A 54 3.69 -7.22 0.34
N ARG A 55 3.02 -6.78 1.41
CA ARG A 55 2.37 -7.66 2.39
C ARG A 55 0.93 -8.02 2.05
N TRP A 56 0.39 -7.55 0.92
CA TRP A 56 -0.99 -7.81 0.52
C TRP A 56 -1.35 -9.31 0.60
N TRP A 57 -0.48 -10.18 0.08
CA TRP A 57 -0.69 -11.62 0.12
C TRP A 57 -0.81 -12.17 1.54
N GLN A 58 0.11 -11.77 2.43
CA GLN A 58 0.08 -12.18 3.85
C GLN A 58 -1.21 -11.72 4.52
N LEU A 59 -1.65 -10.50 4.24
CA LEU A 59 -2.85 -9.93 4.87
C LEU A 59 -4.15 -10.51 4.32
N LYS A 60 -4.19 -10.87 3.02
CA LYS A 60 -5.36 -11.49 2.38
C LYS A 60 -5.60 -12.92 2.88
N GLU A 61 -4.54 -13.64 3.24
CA GLU A 61 -4.63 -15.00 3.78
C GLU A 61 -5.00 -15.05 5.27
N MET A 62 -4.94 -13.91 5.96
CA MET A 62 -5.39 -13.83 7.35
C MET A 62 -6.92 -13.83 7.39
N GLU A 63 -7.49 -14.78 8.14
CA GLU A 63 -8.91 -14.76 8.48
C GLU A 63 -9.19 -13.63 9.49
N GLY A 64 -10.35 -12.97 9.34
CA GLY A 64 -10.84 -11.96 10.27
C GLY A 64 -10.98 -10.54 9.68
N ASP A 65 -11.41 -9.60 10.53
CA ASP A 65 -11.64 -8.20 10.15
C ASP A 65 -10.31 -7.44 10.10
N ILE A 66 -9.66 -7.48 8.94
CA ILE A 66 -8.47 -6.67 8.67
C ILE A 66 -8.88 -5.30 8.15
N ARG A 67 -8.41 -4.26 8.84
CA ARG A 67 -8.70 -2.85 8.51
C ARG A 67 -7.42 -2.07 8.26
N ILE A 68 -7.53 -1.05 7.42
CA ILE A 68 -6.49 -0.06 7.14
C ILE A 68 -6.99 1.25 7.73
N ALA A 69 -6.40 1.67 8.84
CA ALA A 69 -6.62 2.99 9.44
C ALA A 69 -5.48 3.93 9.06
N TRP A 70 -5.72 5.25 9.00
CA TRP A 70 -4.66 6.19 8.63
C TRP A 70 -4.75 7.53 9.35
N LEU A 71 -3.57 8.10 9.58
CA LEU A 71 -3.36 9.45 10.05
C LEU A 71 -2.74 10.24 8.89
N GLU A 72 -3.51 11.17 8.32
CA GLU A 72 -3.02 12.10 7.32
C GLU A 72 -1.96 13.04 7.92
N CYS A 73 -0.88 13.25 7.18
CA CYS A 73 0.28 14.02 7.62
C CYS A 73 0.67 15.00 6.50
N SER A 74 0.40 16.29 6.69
CA SER A 74 0.72 17.31 5.68
C SER A 74 2.23 17.55 5.52
N ASP A 75 3.02 17.28 6.57
CA ASP A 75 4.47 17.40 6.55
C ASP A 75 5.11 16.03 6.24
N ILE A 76 5.73 15.93 5.06
CA ILE A 76 6.34 14.70 4.56
C ILE A 76 7.65 14.39 5.28
N ASP A 77 8.39 15.41 5.72
CA ASP A 77 9.72 15.27 6.31
C ASP A 77 9.67 14.62 7.70
N VAL A 78 8.52 14.74 8.38
CA VAL A 78 8.31 14.12 9.70
C VAL A 78 7.83 12.68 9.62
N LEU A 79 7.35 12.20 8.46
CA LEU A 79 6.75 10.85 8.32
C LEU A 79 7.66 9.75 8.85
N LEU A 80 8.97 9.83 8.59
CA LEU A 80 9.94 8.83 9.06
C LEU A 80 10.05 8.81 10.60
N LYS A 81 10.08 9.99 11.22
CA LYS A 81 10.19 10.12 12.68
C LYS A 81 8.90 9.64 13.35
N VAL A 82 7.75 10.00 12.79
CA VAL A 82 6.43 9.61 13.31
C VAL A 82 6.25 8.09 13.18
N GLU A 83 6.56 7.49 12.03
CA GLU A 83 6.53 6.03 11.83
C GLU A 83 7.40 5.31 12.87
N ALA A 84 8.65 5.75 13.05
CA ALA A 84 9.57 5.13 13.98
C ALA A 84 9.08 5.20 15.44
N ALA A 85 8.52 6.35 15.85
CA ALA A 85 7.98 6.53 17.19
C ALA A 85 6.73 5.66 17.43
N LEU A 86 5.83 5.58 16.46
CA LEU A 86 4.63 4.74 16.55
C LEU A 86 4.98 3.25 16.53
N ILE A 87 5.92 2.81 15.69
CA ILE A 87 6.42 1.43 15.72
C ILE A 87 7.02 1.10 17.09
N LYS A 88 7.77 2.02 17.69
CA LYS A 88 8.34 1.85 19.03
C LYS A 88 7.25 1.74 20.10
N GLN A 89 6.19 2.53 20.00
CA GLN A 89 5.07 2.56 20.94
C GLN A 89 4.19 1.31 20.84
N PHE A 90 3.75 0.95 19.63
CA PHE A 90 2.78 -0.12 19.41
C PHE A 90 3.42 -1.50 19.25
N GLN A 91 4.72 -1.57 18.99
CA GLN A 91 5.47 -2.81 18.73
C GLN A 91 4.77 -3.79 17.77
N PRO A 92 4.31 -3.33 16.59
CA PRO A 92 3.52 -4.15 15.67
C PRO A 92 4.29 -5.38 15.19
N GLU A 93 3.66 -6.55 15.32
CA GLU A 93 4.25 -7.86 15.06
C GLU A 93 4.88 -7.96 13.65
N LEU A 94 4.19 -7.45 12.63
CA LEU A 94 4.65 -7.54 11.25
C LEU A 94 5.78 -6.55 10.92
N ASN A 95 5.99 -5.50 11.70
CA ASN A 95 7.19 -4.65 11.55
C ASN A 95 8.43 -5.31 12.15
N MET A 96 8.27 -6.08 13.24
CA MET A 96 9.37 -6.75 13.94
C MET A 96 9.82 -8.02 13.22
N LYS A 97 8.91 -8.74 12.57
CA LYS A 97 9.24 -9.93 11.81
C LYS A 97 9.91 -9.57 10.48
N ARG A 98 11.23 -9.80 10.39
CA ARG A 98 11.91 -10.03 9.09
C ARG A 98 11.34 -11.33 8.52
N ASN A 99 10.25 -11.24 7.75
CA ASN A 99 9.60 -12.39 7.15
C ASN A 99 10.53 -13.10 6.14
N ARG A 100 11.33 -14.05 6.65
CA ARG A 100 12.11 -14.99 5.83
C ARG A 100 11.22 -16.03 5.14
N ARG A 101 9.96 -16.23 5.59
CA ARG A 101 9.13 -17.39 5.23
C ARG A 101 8.00 -17.13 4.22
N LEU A 102 7.68 -15.88 3.90
CA LEU A 102 6.61 -15.55 2.94
C LEU A 102 7.07 -14.37 2.06
N LYS A 103 8.08 -14.62 1.20
CA LYS A 103 8.26 -13.74 0.04
C LYS A 103 7.13 -14.06 -0.92
N PRO A 104 6.38 -13.06 -1.42
CA PRO A 104 5.44 -13.33 -2.50
C PRO A 104 6.18 -14.03 -3.64
N PRO A 105 5.55 -15.00 -4.33
CA PRO A 105 6.13 -15.56 -5.54
C PRO A 105 6.38 -14.39 -6.50
N THR A 106 7.66 -14.09 -6.72
CA THR A 106 8.09 -12.92 -7.48
C THR A 106 8.91 -13.40 -8.65
N SER A 107 8.41 -13.14 -9.85
CA SER A 107 9.16 -13.32 -11.09
C SER A 107 9.93 -12.03 -11.40
N ARG A 108 11.18 -12.17 -11.84
CA ARG A 108 11.97 -11.03 -12.34
C ARG A 108 11.92 -11.04 -13.86
N PHE A 109 11.62 -9.89 -14.43
CA PHE A 109 11.69 -9.63 -15.85
C PHE A 109 12.70 -8.53 -16.10
N VAL A 110 13.49 -8.67 -17.16
CA VAL A 110 14.43 -7.65 -17.62
C VAL A 110 13.88 -7.07 -18.92
N PHE A 111 13.71 -5.76 -18.96
CA PHE A 111 13.18 -5.06 -20.12
C PHE A 111 14.24 -4.09 -20.64
N ALA A 112 14.43 -4.06 -21.96
CA ALA A 112 15.11 -2.97 -22.63
C ALA A 112 14.05 -1.95 -23.04
N LEU A 113 14.15 -0.73 -22.49
CA LEU A 113 13.28 0.38 -22.87
C LEU A 113 14.03 1.32 -23.83
N PRO A 114 13.33 1.94 -24.79
CA PRO A 114 13.94 2.98 -25.62
C PRO A 114 14.56 4.10 -24.78
N LYS A 115 15.69 4.66 -25.20
CA LYS A 115 16.43 5.65 -24.39
C LYS A 115 15.60 6.92 -24.15
N GLU A 116 14.76 7.27 -25.11
CA GLU A 116 13.86 8.42 -25.08
C GLU A 116 12.83 8.36 -23.95
N VAL A 117 12.47 7.16 -23.45
CA VAL A 117 11.49 7.04 -22.36
C VAL A 117 12.12 7.13 -20.97
N GLN A 118 13.46 7.06 -20.86
CA GLN A 118 14.14 7.05 -19.56
C GLN A 118 13.88 8.33 -18.75
N LYS A 119 14.19 9.51 -19.32
CA LYS A 119 14.03 10.79 -18.63
C LYS A 119 12.56 11.09 -18.25
N PRO A 120 11.58 10.89 -19.15
CA PRO A 120 10.17 11.03 -18.78
C PRO A 120 9.76 10.12 -17.61
N LEU A 121 10.24 8.87 -17.58
CA LEU A 121 9.92 7.91 -16.54
C LEU A 121 10.54 8.27 -15.19
N GLU A 122 11.78 8.75 -15.18
CA GLU A 122 12.44 9.26 -13.97
C GLU A 122 11.73 10.51 -13.42
N LYS A 123 11.34 11.43 -14.32
CA LYS A 123 10.57 12.63 -13.95
C LYS A 123 9.22 12.26 -13.33
N TRP A 124 8.48 11.36 -13.96
CA TRP A 124 7.20 10.87 -13.44
C TRP A 124 7.39 10.17 -12.08
N ALA A 125 8.42 9.35 -11.93
CA ALA A 125 8.72 8.70 -10.66
C ALA A 125 9.00 9.73 -9.55
N GLN A 126 9.73 10.80 -9.87
CA GLN A 126 10.00 11.89 -8.94
C GLN A 126 8.74 12.67 -8.58
N GLU A 127 7.87 12.99 -9.54
CA GLU A 127 6.59 13.69 -9.31
C GLU A 127 5.65 12.89 -8.41
N GLU A 128 5.67 11.56 -8.51
CA GLU A 128 4.94 10.66 -7.60
C GLU A 128 5.72 10.27 -6.34
N TYR A 129 6.91 10.82 -6.13
CA TYR A 129 7.81 10.51 -5.01
C TYR A 129 8.09 9.00 -4.84
N ARG A 130 8.31 8.30 -5.96
CA ARG A 130 8.60 6.87 -6.04
C ARG A 130 9.96 6.62 -6.68
N SER A 131 10.49 5.41 -6.50
CA SER A 131 11.61 4.94 -7.31
C SER A 131 11.13 4.53 -8.69
N THR A 132 11.95 4.76 -9.72
CA THR A 132 11.67 4.36 -11.11
C THR A 132 11.23 2.89 -11.22
N PRO A 133 11.91 1.91 -10.57
CA PRO A 133 11.45 0.52 -10.60
C PRO A 133 10.06 0.30 -9.99
N ASN A 134 9.72 1.04 -8.92
CA ASN A 134 8.40 0.93 -8.29
C ASN A 134 7.29 1.52 -9.17
N LEU A 135 7.57 2.63 -9.85
CA LEU A 135 6.65 3.19 -10.84
C LEU A 135 6.40 2.20 -11.99
N ILE A 136 7.47 1.65 -12.59
CA ILE A 136 7.36 0.63 -13.66
C ILE A 136 6.50 -0.55 -13.23
N ALA A 137 6.76 -1.11 -12.05
CA ALA A 137 5.99 -2.22 -11.54
C ALA A 137 4.50 -1.85 -11.36
N THR A 138 4.20 -0.63 -10.92
CA THR A 138 2.83 -0.14 -10.76
C THR A 138 2.12 -0.03 -12.11
N ILE A 139 2.78 0.58 -13.12
CA ILE A 139 2.24 0.71 -14.47
C ILE A 139 1.92 -0.67 -15.06
N LEU A 140 2.87 -1.61 -14.98
CA LEU A 140 2.68 -2.97 -15.50
C LEU A 140 1.52 -3.70 -14.81
N ILE A 141 1.44 -3.62 -13.48
CA ILE A 141 0.36 -4.25 -12.71
C ILE A 141 -1.00 -3.66 -13.11
N ASN A 142 -1.10 -2.35 -13.29
CA ASN A 142 -2.34 -1.70 -13.69
C ASN A 142 -2.74 -2.08 -15.12
N ALA A 143 -1.78 -2.06 -16.06
CA ALA A 143 -2.00 -2.46 -17.44
C ALA A 143 -2.51 -3.92 -17.56
N ILE A 144 -1.92 -4.85 -16.79
CA ILE A 144 -2.39 -6.25 -16.75
C ILE A 144 -3.83 -6.33 -16.23
N ARG A 145 -4.13 -5.64 -15.13
CA ARG A 145 -5.48 -5.64 -14.52
C ARG A 145 -6.54 -5.04 -15.45
N GLU A 146 -6.20 -3.99 -16.17
CA GLU A 146 -7.09 -3.38 -17.16
C GLU A 146 -7.35 -4.34 -18.32
N HIS A 147 -6.32 -5.06 -18.76
CA HIS A 147 -6.44 -6.08 -19.79
C HIS A 147 -7.34 -7.25 -19.34
N GLU A 148 -7.17 -7.76 -18.12
CA GLU A 148 -8.03 -8.82 -17.54
C GLU A 148 -9.50 -8.40 -17.40
N GLN A 149 -9.76 -7.15 -16.97
CA GLN A 149 -11.12 -6.61 -16.85
C GLN A 149 -11.83 -6.51 -18.20
N LYS A 150 -11.13 -6.10 -19.26
CA LYS A 150 -11.68 -6.01 -20.62
C LYS A 150 -12.00 -7.38 -21.23
N GLN A 151 -11.41 -8.45 -20.71
CA GLN A 151 -11.60 -9.83 -21.20
C GLN A 151 -12.61 -10.63 -20.37
N SER A 152 -13.13 -10.08 -19.26
CA SER A 152 -14.13 -10.76 -18.45
C SER A 152 -15.50 -10.66 -19.13
N PRO A 153 -16.25 -11.77 -19.33
CA PRO A 153 -17.57 -11.72 -19.95
C PRO A 153 -18.54 -10.87 -19.12
N PRO A 154 -19.57 -10.25 -19.73
CA PRO A 154 -20.62 -9.55 -18.99
C PRO A 154 -21.24 -10.51 -17.98
N PRO A 155 -21.65 -10.04 -16.78
CA PRO A 155 -22.42 -10.88 -15.87
C PRO A 155 -23.66 -11.39 -16.62
N GLU A 156 -23.84 -12.71 -16.66
CA GLU A 156 -25.04 -13.34 -17.20
C GLU A 156 -26.24 -12.70 -16.51
N GLY A 157 -27.02 -11.96 -17.31
CA GLY A 157 -28.31 -11.46 -16.87
C GLY A 157 -29.13 -12.66 -16.43
N LYS A 158 -29.49 -12.70 -15.14
CA LYS A 158 -30.59 -13.56 -14.71
C LYS A 158 -31.82 -13.02 -15.42
N GLY A 159 -32.23 -13.73 -16.47
CA GLY A 159 -33.51 -13.55 -17.13
C GLY A 159 -34.65 -13.71 -16.13
N ASP A 160 -35.69 -12.94 -16.41
CA ASP A 160 -36.94 -12.79 -15.66
C ASP A 160 -37.62 -14.10 -15.24
#